data_AF-A0A089P7X4-F1
#
_entry.id   AF-A0A089P7X4-F1
#
_cell.length_a   1.000
_cell.length_b   1.000
_cell.length_c   1.000
_cell.angle_alpha   90.00
_cell.angle_beta   90.00
_cell.angle_gamma   90.00
#
_symmetry.space_group_name_H-M   'P 1'
#
loop_
_entity.id
_entity.type
_entity.pdbx_description
1 polymer ?
#
loop_
_entity_poly.entity_id
_entity_poly.type
_entity_poly.pdbx_seq_one_letter_code
_entity_poly.pdbx_strand_id
1 'polypeptide(L)'
;MSNKATNKKNIEIFKKDINRLSYEESISELETILNNVQDENISLDEIQINYIKGHLLLKHCEELLHCCEQEINEINPEFLELD
;
A
#
# COMPACT_ATOMS: atom_id res chain seq x y z
N MET A 1 -23.02 17.03 -4.95
CA MET A 1 -22.62 16.15 -6.08
C MET A 1 -21.12 16.28 -6.40
N SER A 2 -20.20 16.13 -5.42
CA SER A 2 -18.75 16.34 -5.66
C SER A 2 -17.80 15.19 -5.27
N ASN A 3 -18.24 14.11 -4.62
CA ASN A 3 -17.28 13.20 -3.96
C ASN A 3 -16.54 12.22 -4.89
N LYS A 4 -17.08 11.89 -6.08
CA LYS A 4 -16.50 10.83 -6.93
C LYS A 4 -15.27 11.29 -7.74
N ALA A 5 -15.28 12.53 -8.25
CA ALA A 5 -14.18 13.08 -9.02
C ALA A 5 -12.96 13.41 -8.14
N THR A 6 -13.20 13.95 -6.93
CA THR A 6 -12.16 14.24 -5.94
C THR A 6 -11.49 12.95 -5.45
N ASN A 7 -12.26 11.89 -5.15
CA ASN A 7 -11.70 10.59 -4.76
C ASN A 7 -10.85 9.95 -5.85
N LYS A 8 -11.26 10.03 -7.12
CA LYS A 8 -10.45 9.51 -8.23
C LYS A 8 -9.11 10.24 -8.37
N LYS A 9 -9.11 11.57 -8.22
CA LYS A 9 -7.88 12.38 -8.26
C LYS A 9 -6.93 12.01 -7.11
N ASN A 10 -7.47 11.82 -5.90
CA ASN A 10 -6.68 11.44 -4.74
C ASN A 10 -6.04 10.05 -4.90
N ILE A 11 -6.77 9.08 -5.47
CA ILE A 11 -6.23 7.74 -5.77
C ILE A 11 -5.02 7.82 -6.71
N GLU A 12 -5.09 8.61 -7.77
CA GLU A 12 -3.97 8.71 -8.73
C GLU A 12 -2.75 9.42 -8.12
N ILE A 13 -2.97 10.39 -7.24
CA ILE A 13 -1.88 11.02 -6.47
C ILE A 13 -1.23 9.98 -5.55
N PHE A 14 -2.02 9.25 -4.75
CA PHE A 14 -1.50 8.22 -3.85
C PHE A 14 -0.71 7.15 -4.60
N LYS A 15 -1.21 6.64 -5.73
CA LYS A 15 -0.46 5.67 -6.54
C LYS A 15 0.90 6.20 -6.97
N LYS A 16 0.96 7.45 -7.44
CA LYS A 16 2.23 8.04 -7.88
C LYS A 16 3.25 8.14 -6.74
N ASP A 17 2.79 8.48 -5.54
CA ASP A 17 3.64 8.60 -4.36
C ASP A 17 4.07 7.22 -3.84
N ILE A 18 3.12 6.27 -3.75
CA ILE A 18 3.36 4.89 -3.30
C ILE A 18 4.33 4.14 -4.20
N ASN A 19 4.22 4.30 -5.53
CA ASN A 19 5.09 3.61 -6.48
C ASN A 19 6.58 3.98 -6.34
N ARG A 20 6.92 4.98 -5.53
CA ARG A 20 8.30 5.42 -5.26
C ARG A 20 8.87 4.86 -3.96
N LEU A 21 8.03 4.23 -3.14
CA LEU A 21 8.41 3.74 -1.82
C LEU A 21 9.08 2.36 -1.93
N SER A 22 10.08 2.14 -1.07
CA SER A 22 10.58 0.79 -0.78
C SER A 22 9.54 -0.03 -0.02
N TYR A 23 9.83 -1.32 0.19
CA TYR A 23 9.00 -2.18 1.01
C TYR A 23 8.91 -1.66 2.45
N GLU A 24 10.06 -1.33 3.05
CA GLU A 24 10.15 -0.81 4.43
C GLU A 24 9.44 0.53 4.59
N GLU A 25 9.59 1.43 3.62
CA GLU A 25 8.89 2.72 3.63
C GLU A 25 7.37 2.52 3.52
N SER A 26 6.92 1.56 2.72
CA SER A 26 5.51 1.21 2.58
C SER A 26 4.92 0.63 3.87
N ILE A 27 5.67 -0.22 4.57
CA ILE A 27 5.30 -0.73 5.90
C ILE A 27 5.22 0.40 6.92
N SER A 28 6.19 1.31 6.95
CA SER A 28 6.17 2.47 7.86
C SER A 28 4.96 3.37 7.63
N GLU A 29 4.55 3.57 6.38
CA GLU A 29 3.33 4.31 6.05
C GLU A 29 2.06 3.56 6.48
N LEU A 30 2.02 2.23 6.35
CA LEU A 30 0.92 1.40 6.86
C LEU A 30 0.78 1.48 8.38
N GLU A 31 1.89 1.46 9.12
CA GLU A 31 1.90 1.64 10.57
C GLU A 31 1.36 3.02 10.96
N THR A 32 1.73 4.05 10.21
CA THR A 32 1.22 5.42 10.41
C THR A 32 -0.30 5.47 10.20
N ILE A 33 -0.81 4.81 9.15
CA ILE A 33 -2.25 4.69 8.90
C ILE A 33 -2.96 3.97 10.05
N LEU A 34 -2.39 2.87 10.55
CA LEU A 34 -2.96 2.14 11.68
C LEU A 34 -3.04 2.99 12.94
N ASN A 35 -2.01 3.80 13.21
CA ASN A 35 -2.02 4.72 14.35
C ASN A 35 -3.11 5.80 14.18
N ASN A 36 -3.27 6.35 12.98
CA ASN A 36 -4.29 7.37 12.71
C ASN A 36 -5.72 6.83 12.87
N VAL A 37 -5.98 5.61 12.40
CA VAL A 37 -7.32 4.98 12.49
C VAL A 37 -7.72 4.61 13.93
N GLN A 38 -6.75 4.53 14.84
CA GLN A 38 -7.00 4.26 16.26
C GLN A 38 -7.43 5.52 17.04
N ASP A 39 -7.32 6.72 16.47
CA ASP A 39 -7.79 7.95 17.10
C ASP A 39 -9.33 7.96 17.18
N GLU A 40 -9.87 8.06 18.39
CA GLU A 40 -11.31 8.10 18.64
C GLU A 40 -12.03 9.32 18.03
N ASN A 41 -11.27 10.35 17.64
CA ASN A 41 -11.78 11.60 17.05
C ASN A 41 -11.66 11.64 15.52
N ILE A 42 -11.18 10.58 14.87
CA ILE A 42 -11.01 10.55 13.41
C ILE A 42 -12.35 10.72 12.68
N SER A 43 -12.38 11.56 11.64
CA SER A 43 -13.59 11.76 10.83
C SER A 43 -13.84 10.61 9.84
N LEU A 44 -15.10 10.45 9.40
CA LEU A 44 -15.45 9.42 8.40
C LEU A 44 -14.71 9.59 7.07
N ASP A 45 -14.50 10.84 6.64
CA ASP A 45 -13.78 11.15 5.41
C ASP A 45 -12.29 10.75 5.55
N GLU A 46 -11.68 10.98 6.71
CA GLU A 46 -10.32 10.55 7.00
C GLU A 46 -10.19 9.03 7.10
N ILE A 47 -11.17 8.34 7.71
CA ILE A 47 -11.21 6.86 7.70
C ILE A 47 -11.23 6.35 6.26
N GLN A 48 -12.08 6.93 5.39
CA GLN A 48 -12.18 6.52 4.00
C GLN A 48 -10.86 6.75 3.25
N ILE A 49 -10.20 7.90 3.44
CA ILE A 49 -8.91 8.20 2.82
C ILE A 49 -7.83 7.23 3.29
N ASN A 50 -7.73 6.99 4.61
CA ASN A 50 -6.78 6.06 5.22
C ASN A 50 -6.98 4.63 4.70
N TYR A 51 -8.23 4.18 4.60
CA TYR A 51 -8.56 2.86 4.05
C TYR A 51 -8.11 2.72 2.59
N ILE A 52 -8.40 3.71 1.74
CA ILE A 52 -8.01 3.70 0.33
C ILE A 52 -6.47 3.70 0.20
N LYS A 53 -5.78 4.58 0.94
CA LYS A 53 -4.32 4.65 0.91
C LYS A 53 -3.69 3.35 1.41
N GLY A 54 -4.22 2.78 2.49
CA GLY A 54 -3.76 1.51 3.06
C GLY A 54 -3.92 0.34 2.08
N HIS A 55 -5.05 0.26 1.37
CA HIS A 55 -5.25 -0.77 0.35
C HIS A 55 -4.27 -0.65 -0.82
N LEU A 56 -3.95 0.58 -1.25
CA LEU A 56 -2.95 0.81 -2.29
C LEU A 56 -1.53 0.46 -1.83
N LEU A 57 -1.17 0.77 -0.58
CA LEU A 57 0.12 0.41 0.01
C LEU A 57 0.28 -1.10 0.13
N LEU A 58 -0.73 -1.82 0.63
CA LEU A 58 -0.70 -3.28 0.72
C LEU A 58 -0.46 -3.94 -0.63
N LYS A 59 -1.18 -3.47 -1.66
CA LYS A 59 -0.98 -3.96 -3.02
C LYS A 59 0.44 -3.72 -3.53
N HIS A 60 1.02 -2.54 -3.26
CA HIS A 60 2.40 -2.24 -3.63
C HIS A 60 3.40 -3.15 -2.91
N CYS A 61 3.19 -3.42 -1.62
CA CYS A 61 4.00 -4.39 -0.88
C CYS A 61 3.94 -5.80 -1.50
N GLU A 62 2.74 -6.27 -1.86
CA GLU A 62 2.56 -7.56 -2.54
C GLU A 62 3.30 -7.60 -3.89
N GLU A 63 3.25 -6.52 -4.68
CA GLU A 63 3.96 -6.41 -5.96
C GLU A 63 5.48 -6.44 -5.77
N LEU A 64 6.02 -5.75 -4.75
CA LEU A 64 7.45 -5.78 -4.43
C LEU A 64 7.93 -7.16 -4.00
N LEU A 65 7.16 -7.84 -3.15
CA LEU A 65 7.49 -9.21 -2.73
C LEU A 65 7.44 -10.17 -3.92
N HIS A 66 6.43 -10.04 -4.78
CA HIS A 66 6.32 -10.87 -5.97
C HIS A 66 7.48 -10.67 -6.94
N CYS A 67 7.94 -9.42 -7.15
CA CYS A 67 9.13 -9.15 -7.94
C CYS A 67 10.38 -9.82 -7.32
N CYS A 68 10.55 -9.71 -6.00
CA CYS A 68 11.66 -10.35 -5.29
C CYS A 68 11.63 -11.89 -5.44
N GLU A 69 10.45 -12.51 -5.28
CA GLU A 69 10.26 -13.94 -5.50
C GLU A 69 10.61 -14.36 -6.94
N GLN A 70 10.18 -13.57 -7.93
CA GLN A 70 10.51 -13.81 -9.34
C GLN A 70 12.02 -13.72 -9.60
N GLU A 71 12.69 -12.69 -9.09
CA GLU A 71 14.14 -12.52 -9.21
C GLU A 71 14.90 -13.70 -8.61
N ILE A 72 14.47 -14.17 -7.44
CA ILE A 72 15.06 -15.36 -6.79
C ILE A 72 14.82 -16.62 -7.62
N ASN A 73 13.59 -16.82 -8.13
CA ASN A 73 13.24 -17.98 -8.94
C ASN A 73 14.01 -18.03 -10.27
N GLU A 74 14.29 -16.88 -10.90
CA GLU A 74 15.12 -16.81 -12.11
C GLU A 74 16.58 -17.22 -11.85
N ILE A 75 17.10 -16.98 -10.65
CA ILE A 75 18.48 -17.32 -10.25
C ILE A 75 18.56 -18.78 -9.78
N ASN A 76 17.61 -19.23 -8.97
CA ASN A 76 17.57 -20.56 -8.41
C ASN A 76 16.11 -21.06 -8.25
N PRO A 77 15.58 -21.79 -9.25
CA PRO A 77 14.20 -22.28 -9.22
C PRO A 77 13.87 -23.21 -8.05
N GLU A 78 14.86 -23.92 -7.51
CA GLU A 78 14.69 -24.87 -6.39
C GLU A 78 14.69 -24.16 -5.02
N PHE A 79 15.01 -22.85 -4.96
CA PHE A 79 15.13 -22.12 -3.70
C PHE A 79 13.79 -21.84 -3.00
N LEU A 80 12.71 -21.70 -3.76
CA LEU A 80 11.37 -21.39 -3.25
C LEU A 80 10.49 -22.64 -3.06
N GLU A 81 11.04 -23.85 -3.27
CA GLU A 81 10.39 -25.09 -2.83
C GLU A 81 10.47 -25.18 -1.30
N LEU A 82 9.64 -24.37 -0.62
CA LEU A 82 9.38 -24.54 0.81
C LEU A 82 8.39 -25.70 0.97
N ASP A 83 8.89 -26.83 1.50
CA ASP A 83 8.10 -27.97 1.98
C ASP A 83 7.03 -27.56 3.02
#